data_AF-K2NET7-F1
#
_entry.id   AF-K2NET7-F1
#
_cell.length_a   1.000
_cell.length_b   1.000
_cell.length_c   1.000
_cell.angle_alpha   90.00
_cell.angle_beta   90.00
_cell.angle_gamma   90.00
#
_symmetry.space_group_name_H-M   'P 1'
#
loop_
_entity.id
_entity.type
_entity.pdbx_description
1 polymer ?
#
loop_
_entity_poly.entity_id
_entity_poly.type
_entity_poly.pdbx_seq_one_letter_code
_entity_poly.pdbx_strand_id
1 'polypeptide(L)'
;GVRVFVTFSEFLLLYADFVAAFRDGAGADRVVFVTNLPHWNDDDTTSDTAQWFNFVVRDDANRTPLALMGFATGRLLLTVRSRMEKVSAELFENFFFSNVAVKVDDMLYGSFIDGRACPVTESGAGCGRNYGATHISVWPLARALDPAVPVLFPAVTPSMEYRSPTAGRLTAVIGGIVAAALLLIVLVPLLLHRCRDSRDNENA
;
A
#
# COMPACT_ATOMS: atom_id res chain seq x y z
N GLY A 1 24.44 -10.57 -13.45
CA GLY A 1 23.64 -11.06 -14.59
C GLY A 1 22.34 -10.28 -14.70
N VAL A 2 21.76 -10.16 -15.89
CA VAL A 2 20.49 -9.44 -16.13
C VAL A 2 19.31 -10.22 -15.52
N ARG A 3 18.41 -9.53 -14.81
CA ARG A 3 17.16 -10.08 -14.25
C ARG A 3 15.95 -9.57 -15.04
N VAL A 4 14.92 -10.40 -15.14
CA VAL A 4 13.62 -10.07 -15.75
C VAL A 4 12.60 -9.98 -14.63
N PHE A 5 11.98 -8.81 -14.49
CA PHE A 5 10.93 -8.59 -13.50
C PHE A 5 9.56 -8.89 -14.12
N VAL A 6 8.77 -9.70 -13.42
CA VAL A 6 7.39 -10.02 -13.79
C VAL A 6 6.47 -9.46 -12.73
N THR A 7 5.34 -8.88 -13.14
CA THR A 7 4.35 -8.41 -12.18
C THR A 7 3.74 -9.59 -11.44
N PHE A 8 3.43 -9.42 -10.15
CA PHE A 8 2.87 -10.52 -9.37
C PHE A 8 1.56 -11.05 -9.98
N SER A 9 0.69 -10.16 -10.46
CA SER A 9 -0.57 -10.52 -11.12
C SER A 9 -0.37 -11.38 -12.37
N GLU A 10 0.61 -11.07 -13.22
CA GLU A 10 0.91 -11.89 -14.41
C GLU A 10 1.48 -13.24 -14.01
N PHE A 11 2.39 -13.26 -13.03
CA PHE A 11 2.95 -14.49 -12.49
C PHE A 11 1.85 -15.41 -11.92
N LEU A 12 0.89 -14.86 -11.17
CA LEU A 12 -0.25 -15.63 -10.64
C LEU A 12 -1.08 -16.28 -11.74
N LEU A 13 -1.44 -15.51 -12.76
CA LEU A 13 -2.32 -15.96 -13.84
C LEU A 13 -1.63 -16.95 -14.77
N LEU A 14 -0.33 -16.76 -15.04
CA LEU A 14 0.46 -17.54 -15.99
C LEU A 14 1.37 -18.56 -15.28
N TYR A 15 1.10 -18.89 -14.01
CA TYR A 15 1.96 -19.76 -13.22
C TYR A 15 2.24 -21.10 -13.93
N ALA A 16 1.22 -21.71 -14.54
CA ALA A 16 1.38 -22.95 -15.29
C ALA A 16 2.35 -22.81 -16.48
N ASP A 17 2.31 -21.70 -17.20
CA ASP A 17 3.21 -21.42 -18.33
C ASP A 17 4.65 -21.21 -17.84
N PHE A 18 4.84 -20.50 -16.72
CA PHE A 18 6.15 -20.37 -16.08
C PHE A 18 6.70 -21.71 -15.61
N VAL A 19 5.87 -22.56 -14.98
CA VAL A 19 6.27 -23.91 -14.58
C VAL A 19 6.68 -24.71 -15.81
N ALA A 20 5.87 -24.73 -16.87
CA ALA A 20 6.16 -25.48 -18.09
C ALA A 20 7.45 -25.00 -18.78
N ALA A 21 7.72 -23.70 -18.78
CA ALA A 21 8.91 -23.14 -19.44
C ALA A 21 10.20 -23.30 -18.62
N PHE A 22 10.12 -23.31 -17.28
CA PHE A 22 11.30 -23.15 -16.42
C PHE A 22 11.57 -24.32 -15.47
N ARG A 23 10.67 -25.29 -15.29
CA ARG A 23 10.86 -26.42 -14.34
C ARG A 23 12.15 -27.20 -14.60
N ASP A 24 12.43 -27.51 -15.87
CA ASP A 24 13.61 -28.29 -16.29
C ASP A 24 14.63 -27.44 -17.05
N GLY A 25 14.40 -26.12 -17.11
CA GLY A 25 15.16 -25.18 -17.92
C GLY A 25 16.12 -24.31 -17.12
N ALA A 26 17.12 -23.75 -17.79
CA ALA A 26 17.99 -22.75 -17.18
C ALA A 26 17.30 -21.38 -17.11
N GLY A 27 17.57 -20.60 -16.06
CA GLY A 27 17.18 -19.19 -15.98
C GLY A 27 16.04 -18.84 -15.02
N ALA A 28 15.46 -19.81 -14.31
CA ALA A 28 14.48 -19.57 -13.25
C ALA A 28 15.01 -18.60 -12.16
N ASP A 29 16.33 -18.60 -11.90
CA ASP A 29 16.97 -17.66 -10.95
C ASP A 29 16.95 -16.20 -11.43
N ARG A 30 16.70 -15.97 -12.72
CA ARG A 30 16.78 -14.64 -13.36
C ARG A 30 15.41 -14.00 -13.52
N VAL A 31 14.34 -14.80 -13.54
CA VAL A 31 12.96 -14.32 -13.50
C VAL A 31 12.64 -14.02 -12.05
N VAL A 32 12.23 -12.80 -11.74
CA VAL A 32 11.99 -12.35 -10.38
C VAL A 32 10.64 -11.65 -10.28
N PHE A 33 9.99 -11.80 -9.14
CA PHE A 33 8.72 -11.14 -8.85
C PHE A 33 8.67 -10.74 -7.38
N VAL A 34 7.74 -9.83 -7.07
CA VAL A 34 7.50 -9.34 -5.71
C VAL A 34 6.26 -10.05 -5.18
N THR A 35 6.29 -10.53 -3.94
CA THR A 35 5.13 -11.14 -3.30
C THR A 35 5.13 -10.91 -1.79
N ASN A 36 3.94 -10.88 -1.22
CA ASN A 36 3.68 -10.94 0.22
C ASN A 36 3.01 -12.25 0.64
N LEU A 37 2.80 -13.19 -0.30
CA LEU A 37 2.27 -14.50 0.04
C LEU A 37 3.36 -15.38 0.65
N PRO A 38 3.00 -16.26 1.60
CA PRO A 38 3.86 -17.37 1.97
C PRO A 38 3.98 -18.36 0.80
N HIS A 39 4.92 -19.31 0.91
CA HIS A 39 5.11 -20.31 -0.13
C HIS A 39 3.95 -21.30 -0.13
N TRP A 40 3.28 -21.44 -1.27
CA TRP A 40 2.05 -22.22 -1.42
C TRP A 40 2.27 -23.73 -1.50
N ASN A 41 3.51 -24.16 -1.70
CA ASN A 41 3.88 -25.57 -1.79
C ASN A 41 5.10 -25.90 -0.92
N ASP A 42 5.16 -25.27 0.25
CA ASP A 42 6.19 -25.53 1.28
C ASP A 42 5.54 -26.29 2.44
N ASP A 43 5.87 -27.57 2.58
CA ASP A 43 5.32 -28.43 3.64
C ASP A 43 5.94 -28.13 5.02
N ASP A 44 7.13 -27.50 5.06
CA ASP A 44 7.84 -27.11 6.28
C ASP A 44 7.59 -25.63 6.66
N THR A 45 6.54 -25.03 6.09
CA THR A 45 6.20 -23.63 6.30
C THR A 45 5.82 -23.30 7.74
N THR A 46 6.30 -22.16 8.24
CA THR A 46 5.90 -21.58 9.53
C THR A 46 4.72 -20.61 9.40
N SER A 47 4.22 -20.39 8.19
CA SER A 47 3.07 -19.52 7.94
C SER A 47 1.77 -20.25 8.24
N ASP A 48 1.00 -19.77 9.21
CA ASP A 48 -0.33 -20.29 9.56
C ASP A 48 -1.25 -20.35 8.33
N THR A 49 -1.22 -19.33 7.46
CA THR A 49 -2.01 -19.29 6.23
C THR A 49 -1.64 -20.43 5.27
N ALA A 50 -0.34 -20.66 5.06
CA ALA A 50 0.12 -21.74 4.18
C ALA A 50 -0.16 -23.13 4.78
N GLN A 51 -0.02 -23.30 6.10
CA GLN A 51 -0.38 -24.55 6.78
C GLN A 51 -1.86 -24.88 6.59
N TRP A 52 -2.75 -23.90 6.81
CA TRP A 52 -4.18 -24.08 6.58
C TRP A 52 -4.51 -24.36 5.11
N PHE A 53 -3.83 -23.67 4.18
CA PHE A 53 -4.01 -23.90 2.76
C PHE A 53 -3.61 -25.32 2.36
N ASN A 54 -2.42 -25.80 2.76
CA ASN A 54 -1.91 -27.13 2.45
C ASN A 54 -2.76 -28.24 3.09
N PHE A 55 -3.35 -27.97 4.26
CA PHE A 55 -4.30 -28.87 4.92
C PHE A 55 -5.61 -29.04 4.13
N VAL A 56 -6.13 -27.94 3.56
CA VAL A 56 -7.39 -27.93 2.79
C VAL A 56 -7.18 -28.41 1.35
N VAL A 57 -6.13 -27.91 0.69
CA VAL A 57 -5.75 -28.26 -0.68
C VAL A 57 -4.66 -29.34 -0.61
N ARG A 58 -5.11 -30.59 -0.51
CA ARG A 58 -4.21 -31.75 -0.28
C ARG A 58 -3.38 -32.15 -1.48
N ASP A 59 -3.90 -31.91 -2.68
CA ASP A 59 -3.20 -32.27 -3.92
C ASP A 59 -2.27 -31.13 -4.33
N ASP A 60 -0.97 -31.41 -4.35
CA ASP A 60 0.10 -30.47 -4.71
C ASP A 60 -0.10 -29.88 -6.11
N ALA A 61 -0.71 -30.63 -7.03
CA ALA A 61 -1.00 -30.12 -8.37
C ALA A 61 -1.99 -28.94 -8.35
N ASN A 62 -2.81 -28.83 -7.30
CA ASN A 62 -3.76 -27.74 -7.11
C ASN A 62 -3.22 -26.61 -6.21
N ARG A 63 -2.05 -26.81 -5.59
CA ARG A 63 -1.36 -25.80 -4.79
C ARG A 63 -0.66 -24.81 -5.73
N THR A 64 -1.38 -23.76 -6.10
CA THR A 64 -0.89 -22.68 -6.95
C THR A 64 -0.89 -21.36 -6.19
N PRO A 65 -0.06 -20.37 -6.59
CA PRO A 65 -0.06 -19.09 -5.91
C PRO A 65 -1.40 -18.35 -6.08
N LEU A 66 -2.11 -18.58 -7.20
CA LEU A 66 -3.45 -18.04 -7.43
C LEU A 66 -4.49 -18.69 -6.51
N ALA A 67 -4.42 -20.02 -6.31
CA ALA A 67 -5.28 -20.71 -5.37
C ALA A 67 -5.04 -20.26 -3.92
N LEU A 68 -3.78 -20.08 -3.51
CA LEU A 68 -3.44 -19.53 -2.19
C LEU A 68 -3.98 -18.11 -2.01
N MET A 69 -3.85 -17.23 -3.02
CA MET A 69 -4.43 -15.89 -2.97
C MET A 69 -5.96 -15.93 -2.81
N GLY A 70 -6.63 -16.81 -3.56
CA GLY A 70 -8.07 -17.01 -3.44
C GLY A 70 -8.47 -17.53 -2.05
N PHE A 71 -7.71 -18.48 -1.50
CA PHE A 71 -7.90 -19.01 -0.16
C PHE A 71 -7.75 -17.92 0.92
N ALA A 72 -6.66 -17.16 0.88
CA ALA A 72 -6.40 -16.06 1.81
C ALA A 72 -7.48 -14.97 1.74
N THR A 73 -7.93 -14.64 0.53
CA THR A 73 -9.05 -13.69 0.31
C THR A 73 -10.35 -14.24 0.89
N GLY A 74 -10.66 -15.52 0.69
CA GLY A 74 -11.85 -16.15 1.27
C GLY A 74 -11.82 -16.15 2.80
N ARG A 75 -10.66 -16.44 3.40
CA ARG A 75 -10.45 -16.35 4.86
C ARG A 75 -10.71 -14.94 5.37
N LEU A 76 -10.17 -13.92 4.70
CA LEU A 76 -10.43 -12.53 5.03
C LEU A 76 -11.92 -12.20 5.02
N LEU A 77 -12.64 -12.55 3.94
CA LEU A 77 -14.08 -12.31 3.85
C LEU A 77 -14.86 -13.00 4.96
N LEU A 78 -14.49 -14.23 5.33
CA LEU A 78 -15.11 -14.96 6.44
C LEU A 78 -14.84 -14.30 7.80
N THR A 79 -13.62 -13.83 8.04
CA THR A 79 -13.25 -13.09 9.26
C THR A 79 -13.99 -11.75 9.37
N VAL A 80 -14.19 -11.06 8.25
CA VAL A 80 -14.95 -9.80 8.24
C VAL A 80 -16.44 -10.09 8.44
N ARG A 81 -16.99 -11.09 7.76
CA ARG A 81 -18.37 -11.54 7.92
C ARG A 81 -18.70 -11.92 9.37
N SER A 82 -17.78 -12.54 10.11
CA SER A 82 -18.02 -12.93 11.50
C SER A 82 -18.16 -11.74 12.47
N ARG A 83 -17.83 -10.53 12.02
CA ARG A 83 -18.00 -9.28 12.78
C ARG A 83 -19.32 -8.56 12.49
N MET A 84 -20.17 -9.16 11.64
CA MET A 84 -21.44 -8.59 11.21
C MET A 84 -22.60 -9.43 11.71
N GLU A 85 -23.60 -8.79 12.32
CA GLU A 85 -24.84 -9.45 12.71
C GLU A 85 -25.72 -9.77 11.50
N LYS A 86 -25.74 -8.87 10.51
CA LYS A 86 -26.41 -9.05 9.22
C LYS A 86 -25.40 -8.85 8.11
N VAL A 87 -25.40 -9.73 7.11
CA VAL A 87 -24.46 -9.64 5.99
C VAL A 87 -25.03 -8.69 4.93
N SER A 88 -24.28 -7.63 4.60
CA SER A 88 -24.61 -6.69 3.50
C SER A 88 -23.35 -6.12 2.87
N ALA A 89 -23.43 -5.70 1.61
CA ALA A 89 -22.32 -5.06 0.90
C ALA A 89 -21.89 -3.76 1.59
N GLU A 90 -22.86 -2.95 2.04
CA GLU A 90 -22.61 -1.71 2.78
C GLU A 90 -21.80 -1.95 4.06
N LEU A 91 -22.11 -3.02 4.81
CA LEU A 91 -21.36 -3.35 6.02
C LEU A 91 -19.93 -3.82 5.70
N PHE A 92 -19.72 -4.55 4.61
CA PHE A 92 -18.37 -4.91 4.14
C PHE A 92 -17.56 -3.68 3.75
N GLU A 93 -18.14 -2.78 2.95
CA GLU A 93 -17.48 -1.53 2.56
C GLU A 93 -17.13 -0.70 3.79
N ASN A 94 -18.12 -0.45 4.66
CA ASN A 94 -17.92 0.29 5.90
C ASN A 94 -16.83 -0.35 6.77
N PHE A 95 -16.79 -1.67 6.85
CA PHE A 95 -15.74 -2.36 7.58
C PHE A 95 -14.36 -2.09 6.98
N PHE A 96 -14.15 -2.29 5.68
CA PHE A 96 -12.84 -2.08 5.05
C PHE A 96 -12.40 -0.62 5.03
N PHE A 97 -13.31 0.33 4.90
CA PHE A 97 -12.98 1.77 4.88
C PHE A 97 -12.84 2.39 6.27
N SER A 98 -13.45 1.81 7.30
CA SER A 98 -13.40 2.35 8.67
C SER A 98 -12.36 1.66 9.56
N ASN A 99 -11.93 0.44 9.23
CA ASN A 99 -10.92 -0.28 10.01
C ASN A 99 -9.53 -0.02 9.45
N VAL A 100 -8.57 0.20 10.36
CA VAL A 100 -7.19 0.49 9.99
C VAL A 100 -6.45 -0.78 9.56
N ALA A 101 -6.74 -1.92 10.21
CA ALA A 101 -6.13 -3.20 9.87
C ALA A 101 -6.98 -4.40 10.28
N VAL A 102 -6.81 -5.51 9.56
CA VAL A 102 -7.45 -6.81 9.79
C VAL A 102 -6.37 -7.87 9.77
N LYS A 103 -6.19 -8.58 10.88
CA LYS A 103 -5.30 -9.74 10.94
C LYS A 103 -6.12 -11.01 10.71
N VAL A 104 -5.65 -11.87 9.83
CA VAL A 104 -6.21 -13.19 9.54
C VAL A 104 -5.04 -14.16 9.49
N ASP A 105 -5.03 -15.15 10.37
CA ASP A 105 -3.88 -16.04 10.54
C ASP A 105 -2.61 -15.21 10.78
N ASP A 106 -1.54 -15.44 10.02
CA ASP A 106 -0.30 -14.67 10.04
C ASP A 106 -0.30 -13.48 9.05
N MET A 107 -1.35 -13.31 8.25
CA MET A 107 -1.48 -12.20 7.30
C MET A 107 -2.14 -10.97 7.93
N LEU A 108 -1.66 -9.79 7.53
CA LEU A 108 -2.24 -8.50 7.92
C LEU A 108 -2.74 -7.79 6.66
N TYR A 109 -3.92 -7.19 6.74
CA TYR A 109 -4.57 -6.43 5.67
C TYR A 109 -4.90 -5.03 6.19
N GLY A 110 -4.75 -3.99 5.38
CA GLY A 110 -5.08 -2.61 5.75
C GLY A 110 -3.89 -1.67 5.66
N SER A 111 -3.93 -0.55 6.38
CA SER A 111 -2.82 0.41 6.43
C SER A 111 -1.69 -0.14 7.29
N PHE A 112 -0.53 -0.37 6.69
CA PHE A 112 0.63 -0.90 7.39
C PHE A 112 1.51 0.22 7.94
N ILE A 113 1.88 0.06 9.21
CA ILE A 113 2.82 0.92 9.95
C ILE A 113 4.00 0.03 10.34
N ASP A 114 5.22 0.53 10.16
CA ASP A 114 6.41 -0.10 10.74
C ASP A 114 6.59 0.41 12.18
N GLY A 115 6.63 -0.50 13.16
CA GLY A 115 6.76 -0.17 14.59
C GLY A 115 5.46 0.08 15.38
N ARG A 116 5.55 0.12 16.72
CA ARG A 116 4.41 0.25 17.67
C ARG A 116 3.87 1.69 17.85
N ALA A 117 4.34 2.65 17.06
CA ALA A 117 4.16 4.08 17.34
C ALA A 117 3.42 4.82 16.22
N CYS A 118 2.09 4.71 16.20
CA CYS A 118 1.24 5.84 15.87
C CYS A 118 0.12 5.88 16.91
N PRO A 119 0.31 6.57 18.05
CA PRO A 119 -0.84 6.95 18.85
C PRO A 119 -1.76 7.75 17.96
N VAL A 120 -3.06 7.56 18.14
CA VAL A 120 -4.12 8.34 17.52
C VAL A 120 -4.00 9.78 18.06
N THR A 121 -2.99 10.54 17.64
CA THR A 121 -2.87 11.93 18.04
C THR A 121 -3.66 12.76 17.06
N GLU A 122 -4.58 13.55 17.60
CA GLU A 122 -5.44 14.53 16.95
C GLU A 122 -4.67 15.57 16.09
N SER A 123 -3.34 15.53 16.09
CA SER A 123 -2.45 16.51 15.44
C SER A 123 -1.97 16.11 14.05
N GLY A 124 -2.65 15.23 13.30
CA GLY A 124 -2.53 15.12 11.83
C GLY A 124 -1.13 14.97 11.21
N ALA A 125 -0.10 14.66 12.00
CA ALA A 125 1.29 14.63 11.55
C ALA A 125 1.71 13.19 11.24
N GLY A 126 1.77 12.89 9.94
CA GLY A 126 2.84 12.07 9.37
C GLY A 126 2.92 10.57 9.72
N CYS A 127 1.79 9.88 9.92
CA CYS A 127 1.84 8.41 9.87
C CYS A 127 1.97 7.98 8.40
N GLY A 128 3.15 7.47 8.01
CA GLY A 128 3.36 6.86 6.70
C GLY A 128 2.38 5.69 6.51
N ARG A 129 1.57 5.76 5.46
CA ARG A 129 0.50 4.79 5.20
C ARG A 129 0.96 3.85 4.10
N ASN A 130 1.41 2.65 4.46
CA ASN A 130 1.57 1.62 3.44
C ASN A 130 0.17 1.06 3.12
N TYR A 131 -0.37 1.49 1.98
CA TYR A 131 -1.66 1.08 1.44
C TYR A 131 -1.57 -0.22 0.59
N GLY A 132 -0.47 -0.97 0.70
CA GLY A 132 -0.17 -2.12 -0.15
C GLY A 132 -0.22 -3.45 0.60
N ALA A 133 0.93 -3.90 1.10
CA ALA A 133 1.11 -5.18 1.79
C ALA A 133 2.24 -5.09 2.83
N THR A 134 2.22 -5.93 3.88
CA THR A 134 3.37 -6.23 4.75
C THR A 134 4.20 -7.39 4.20
N HIS A 135 5.38 -7.60 4.78
CA HIS A 135 6.22 -8.78 4.51
C HIS A 135 6.50 -8.99 3.03
N ILE A 136 6.69 -7.89 2.30
CA ILE A 136 6.97 -7.89 0.88
C ILE A 136 8.39 -8.42 0.68
N SER A 137 8.50 -9.51 -0.07
CA SER A 137 9.76 -10.16 -0.41
C SER A 137 9.92 -10.26 -1.92
N VAL A 138 11.16 -10.44 -2.36
CA VAL A 138 11.47 -10.62 -3.79
C VAL A 138 11.96 -12.03 -3.98
N TRP A 139 11.29 -12.77 -4.87
CA TRP A 139 11.57 -14.17 -5.10
C TRP A 139 12.13 -14.34 -6.52
N PRO A 140 13.14 -15.20 -6.71
CA PRO A 140 13.37 -15.80 -8.01
C PRO A 140 12.27 -16.82 -8.32
N LEU A 141 11.98 -17.05 -9.60
CA LEU A 141 11.06 -18.12 -10.02
C LEU A 141 11.53 -19.48 -9.50
N ALA A 142 12.85 -19.70 -9.36
CA ALA A 142 13.39 -20.90 -8.74
C ALA A 142 12.83 -21.16 -7.32
N ARG A 143 12.66 -20.11 -6.49
CA ARG A 143 11.99 -20.22 -5.17
C ARG A 143 10.55 -20.65 -5.29
N ALA A 144 9.85 -20.17 -6.32
CA ALA A 144 8.44 -20.49 -6.54
C ALA A 144 8.21 -21.94 -7.02
N LEU A 145 9.26 -22.57 -7.55
CA LEU A 145 9.26 -23.95 -8.01
C LEU A 145 9.79 -24.91 -6.94
N ASP A 146 10.72 -24.44 -6.11
CA ASP A 146 11.34 -25.20 -5.03
C ASP A 146 11.44 -24.35 -3.74
N PRO A 147 10.72 -24.73 -2.67
CA PRO A 147 10.77 -24.03 -1.38
C PRO A 147 12.12 -24.16 -0.66
N ALA A 148 13.08 -24.95 -1.13
CA ALA A 148 14.42 -25.00 -0.56
C ALA A 148 15.31 -23.84 -1.05
N VAL A 149 15.03 -23.27 -2.23
CA VAL A 149 15.80 -22.15 -2.79
C VAL A 149 15.58 -20.90 -1.92
N PRO A 150 16.59 -20.12 -1.54
CA PRO A 150 16.37 -18.92 -0.71
C PRO A 150 15.66 -17.80 -1.48
N VAL A 151 14.98 -16.91 -0.73
CA VAL A 151 14.44 -15.66 -1.28
C VAL A 151 15.58 -14.75 -1.75
N LEU A 152 15.34 -13.96 -2.79
CA LEU A 152 16.35 -13.04 -3.33
C LEU A 152 16.52 -11.79 -2.45
N PHE A 153 15.40 -11.26 -1.94
CA PHE A 153 15.41 -10.24 -0.89
C PHE A 153 14.44 -10.66 0.22
N PRO A 154 14.86 -10.58 1.49
CA PRO A 154 14.03 -10.97 2.62
C PRO A 154 12.79 -10.06 2.74
N ALA A 155 11.77 -10.57 3.42
CA ALA A 155 10.52 -9.85 3.63
C ALA A 155 10.75 -8.55 4.41
N VAL A 156 10.24 -7.44 3.87
CA VAL A 156 10.26 -6.12 4.50
C VAL A 156 8.87 -5.49 4.45
N THR A 157 8.56 -4.62 5.41
CA THR A 157 7.34 -3.82 5.43
C THR A 157 7.73 -2.35 5.26
N PRO A 158 7.86 -1.84 4.03
CA PRO A 158 8.25 -0.45 3.82
C PRO A 158 7.14 0.49 4.29
N SER A 159 7.51 1.60 4.93
CA SER A 159 6.59 2.73 5.12
C SER A 159 6.46 3.48 3.78
N MET A 160 5.25 3.57 3.22
CA MET A 160 5.00 4.42 2.06
C MET A 160 4.46 5.77 2.54
N GLU A 161 5.27 6.82 2.42
CA GLU A 161 4.79 8.19 2.52
C GLU A 161 4.46 8.71 1.12
N TYR A 162 3.17 8.82 0.82
CA TYR A 162 2.74 9.58 -0.36
C TYR A 162 3.02 11.06 -0.10
N ARG A 163 4.14 11.57 -0.62
CA ARG A 163 4.37 13.02 -0.69
C ARG A 163 3.34 13.61 -1.64
N SER A 164 2.37 14.34 -1.10
CA SER A 164 1.44 15.13 -1.92
C SER A 164 2.21 16.27 -2.59
N PRO A 165 2.31 16.32 -3.94
CA PRO A 165 3.02 17.40 -4.63
C PRO A 165 2.32 18.76 -4.47
N THR A 166 1.06 18.79 -4.02
CA THR A 166 0.23 20.00 -3.94
C THR A 166 0.18 20.64 -2.56
N ALA A 167 0.60 19.95 -1.50
CA ALA A 167 0.51 20.45 -0.13
C ALA A 167 1.30 21.75 0.09
N GLY A 168 2.52 21.85 -0.45
CA GLY A 168 3.33 23.08 -0.40
C GLY A 168 2.84 24.19 -1.33
N ARG A 169 2.12 23.84 -2.42
CA ARG A 169 1.62 24.82 -3.39
C ARG A 169 0.41 25.58 -2.85
N LEU A 170 -0.49 24.90 -2.15
CA LEU A 170 -1.69 25.51 -1.56
C LEU A 170 -1.35 26.45 -0.40
N THR A 171 -0.42 26.04 0.48
CA THR A 171 0.04 26.89 1.59
C THR A 171 0.75 28.15 1.10
N ALA A 172 1.58 28.04 0.05
CA ALA A 172 2.22 29.19 -0.58
C ALA A 172 1.20 30.16 -1.23
N VAL A 173 0.17 29.63 -1.90
CA VAL A 173 -0.89 30.46 -2.51
C VAL A 173 -1.68 31.21 -1.44
N ILE A 174 -2.10 30.52 -0.37
CA ILE A 174 -2.85 31.15 0.74
C ILE A 174 -1.98 32.22 1.41
N GLY A 175 -0.70 31.91 1.70
CA GLY A 175 0.24 32.87 2.27
C GLY A 175 0.42 34.12 1.40
N GLY A 176 0.52 33.93 0.08
CA GLY A 176 0.61 35.03 -0.88
C GLY A 176 -0.63 35.93 -0.91
N ILE A 177 -1.83 35.34 -0.87
CA ILE A 177 -3.10 36.08 -0.84
C ILE A 177 -3.21 36.92 0.43
N VAL A 178 -2.91 36.32 1.60
CA VAL A 178 -2.97 37.04 2.89
C VAL A 178 -1.97 38.18 2.93
N ALA A 179 -0.73 37.95 2.49
CA ALA A 179 0.30 38.99 2.43
C ALA A 179 -0.12 40.15 1.52
N ALA A 180 -0.65 39.85 0.32
CA ALA A 180 -1.13 40.87 -0.62
C ALA A 180 -2.30 41.68 -0.05
N ALA A 181 -3.26 41.02 0.61
CA ALA A 181 -4.40 41.70 1.23
C ALA A 181 -3.97 42.67 2.34
N LEU A 182 -3.05 42.24 3.22
CA LEU A 182 -2.49 43.09 4.27
C LEU A 182 -1.76 44.31 3.70
N LEU A 183 -1.02 44.12 2.60
CA LEU A 183 -0.29 45.19 1.94
C LEU A 183 -1.24 46.24 1.33
N LEU A 184 -2.35 45.79 0.72
CA LEU A 184 -3.39 46.68 0.19
C LEU A 184 -4.09 47.49 1.28
N ILE A 185 -4.37 46.88 2.46
CA ILE A 185 -4.98 47.57 3.60
C ILE A 185 -4.11 48.74 4.08
N VAL A 186 -2.78 48.65 3.96
CA VAL A 186 -1.87 49.74 4.36
C VAL A 186 -1.67 50.76 3.24
N LEU A 187 -1.47 50.30 2.00
CA LEU A 187 -1.16 51.18 0.88
C LEU A 187 -2.36 52.01 0.42
N VAL A 188 -3.56 51.45 0.40
CA VAL A 188 -4.75 52.18 -0.10
C VAL A 188 -5.07 53.40 0.76
N PRO A 189 -5.12 53.33 2.11
CA PRO A 189 -5.31 54.52 2.94
C PRO A 189 -4.17 55.53 2.82
N LEU A 190 -2.92 55.06 2.73
CA LEU A 190 -1.74 55.92 2.58
C LEU A 190 -1.79 56.71 1.26
N LEU A 191 -2.15 56.04 0.16
CA LEU A 191 -2.35 56.67 -1.15
C LEU A 191 -3.54 57.62 -1.13
N LEU A 192 -4.68 57.24 -0.53
CA LEU A 192 -5.85 58.11 -0.39
C LEU A 192 -5.55 59.36 0.46
N HIS A 193 -4.70 59.25 1.49
CA HIS A 193 -4.27 60.40 2.28
C HIS A 193 -3.37 61.33 1.47
N ARG A 194 -2.36 60.79 0.78
CA ARG A 194 -1.47 61.55 -0.12
C ARG A 194 -2.22 62.22 -1.29
N CYS A 195 -3.23 61.56 -1.85
CA CYS A 195 -4.07 62.12 -2.92
C CYS A 195 -5.12 63.13 -2.41
N ARG A 196 -5.44 63.14 -1.11
CA ARG A 196 -6.27 64.17 -0.49
C ARG A 196 -5.47 65.44 -0.23
N ASP A 197 -4.24 65.32 0.27
CA ASP A 197 -3.36 66.47 0.50
C ASP A 197 -2.94 67.16 -0.81
N SER A 198 -2.84 66.43 -1.92
CA SER A 198 -2.57 67.05 -3.23
C SER A 198 -3.78 67.76 -3.86
N ARG A 199 -4.91 67.83 -3.15
CA ARG A 199 -6.15 68.45 -3.65
C ARG A 199 -6.41 69.83 -3.02
N ASP A 200 -5.51 70.32 -2.18
CA ASP A 200 -5.41 71.74 -1.84
C ASP A 200 -4.68 72.49 -2.97
N ASN A 201 -5.26 72.44 -4.17
CA ASN A 201 -4.92 73.39 -5.21
C ASN A 201 -5.79 74.62 -4.97
N GLU A 202 -5.14 75.71 -4.59
CA GLU A 202 -5.71 77.05 -4.48
C GLU A 202 -6.56 77.37 -5.72
N ASN A 203 -7.88 77.45 -5.53
CA ASN A 203 -8.72 78.33 -6.33
C ASN A 203 -9.01 79.56 -5.45
N ALA A 204 -8.05 80.47 -5.45
CA ALA A 204 -8.26 81.91 -5.26
C ALA A 204 -7.91 82.60 -6.58
#